data_AF-A0A7S0IIF9-F1
#
_entry.id   AF-A0A7S0IIF9-F1
#
_cell.length_a   1.000
_cell.length_b   1.000
_cell.length_c   1.000
_cell.angle_alpha   90.00
_cell.angle_beta   90.00
_cell.angle_gamma   90.00
#
_symmetry.space_group_name_H-M   'P 1'
#
loop_
_entity.id
_entity.type
_entity.pdbx_description
1 polymer ?
#
loop_
_entity_poly.entity_id
_entity_poly.type
_entity_poly.pdbx_seq_one_letter_code
_entity_poly.pdbx_strand_id
1 'polypeptide(L)'
;PRWHQAALKEKRHKAYEDFEAVAKDLVQRGITSHERLGIQGGSNGGLLTGNMLVRSPGLFAAIVCQVPLLDMRRFNKLLAGASWMGEYGDPDDAEQWHFLQKFSPYHQLARGTKYPPILFTTSTRDDRVHPGHARKMVHKMADLGIDSVFYYENIEGGHGGAADNKQRAFMSTLAYSFLEKVLIKRAYKPSRASTSLPLRTYFPAVDPKKALPIVGAFLLVLLAIAEKRS
;
A
#
# COMPACT_ATOMS: atom_id res chain seq x y z
N PRO A 1 -18.13 9.67 -16.32
CA PRO A 1 -18.10 11.10 -15.91
C PRO A 1 -16.75 11.76 -16.24
N ARG A 2 -16.69 13.09 -16.43
CA ARG A 2 -15.46 13.80 -16.80
C ARG A 2 -14.29 13.55 -15.82
N TRP A 3 -14.58 13.57 -14.52
CA TRP A 3 -13.59 13.32 -13.47
C TRP A 3 -12.94 11.94 -13.57
N HIS A 4 -13.76 10.90 -13.83
CA HIS A 4 -13.25 9.53 -14.03
C HIS A 4 -12.37 9.42 -15.29
N GLN A 5 -12.81 9.99 -16.42
CA GLN A 5 -12.04 9.96 -17.67
C GLN A 5 -10.71 10.71 -17.60
N ALA A 6 -10.59 11.68 -16.68
CA ALA A 6 -9.37 12.45 -16.50
C ALA A 6 -8.20 11.60 -15.97
N ALA A 7 -8.46 10.41 -15.40
CA ALA A 7 -7.44 9.55 -14.80
C ALA A 7 -7.48 8.10 -15.31
N LEU A 8 -8.00 7.89 -16.52
CA LEU A 8 -7.98 6.59 -17.20
C LEU A 8 -6.65 6.36 -17.93
N LYS A 9 -6.20 5.10 -17.99
CA LYS A 9 -5.11 4.63 -18.86
C LYS A 9 -3.85 5.50 -18.81
N GLU A 10 -3.43 6.11 -19.92
CA GLU A 10 -2.23 6.94 -19.99
C GLU A 10 -2.30 8.16 -19.05
N LYS A 11 -3.50 8.59 -18.68
CA LYS A 11 -3.74 9.70 -17.74
C LYS A 11 -3.75 9.25 -16.28
N ARG A 12 -3.50 7.97 -15.98
CA ARG A 12 -3.56 7.44 -14.61
C ARG A 12 -2.64 8.15 -13.63
N HIS A 13 -1.52 8.70 -14.12
CA HIS A 13 -0.59 9.51 -13.34
C HIS A 13 -1.27 10.69 -12.61
N LYS A 14 -2.33 11.27 -13.17
CA LYS A 14 -3.04 12.39 -12.56
C LYS A 14 -3.67 12.05 -11.21
N ALA A 15 -4.22 10.84 -11.06
CA ALA A 15 -4.75 10.40 -9.76
C ALA A 15 -3.67 10.29 -8.69
N TYR A 16 -2.43 9.98 -9.08
CA TYR A 16 -1.29 9.91 -8.18
C TYR A 16 -0.78 11.31 -7.84
N GLU A 17 -0.68 12.20 -8.84
CA GLU A 17 -0.29 13.60 -8.67
C GLU A 17 -1.27 14.36 -7.78
N ASP A 18 -2.58 14.14 -7.95
CA ASP A 18 -3.62 14.72 -7.08
C ASP A 18 -3.41 14.29 -5.62
N PHE A 19 -3.10 13.01 -5.39
CA PHE A 19 -2.87 12.50 -4.04
C PHE A 19 -1.57 13.05 -3.42
N GLU A 20 -0.50 13.15 -4.21
CA GLU A 20 0.74 13.79 -3.79
C GLU A 20 0.54 15.28 -3.48
N ALA A 21 -0.28 15.98 -4.27
CA ALA A 21 -0.60 17.40 -4.06
C ALA A 21 -1.31 17.61 -2.73
N VAL A 22 -2.31 16.77 -2.39
CA VAL A 22 -2.98 16.82 -1.09
C VAL A 22 -1.98 16.56 0.05
N ALA A 23 -1.12 15.55 -0.08
CA ALA A 23 -0.11 15.25 0.94
C ALA A 23 0.85 16.43 1.17
N LYS A 24 1.33 17.05 0.09
CA LYS A 24 2.21 18.24 0.14
C LYS A 24 1.51 19.44 0.77
N ASP A 25 0.24 19.68 0.42
CA ASP A 25 -0.56 20.77 0.98
C ASP A 25 -0.76 20.62 2.50
N LEU A 26 -1.02 19.39 2.98
CA LEU A 26 -1.14 19.12 4.42
C LEU A 26 0.14 19.44 5.19
N VAL A 27 1.30 19.13 4.60
CA VAL A 27 2.60 19.50 5.17
C VAL A 27 2.81 21.01 5.10
N GLN A 28 2.53 21.64 3.96
CA GLN A 28 2.69 23.08 3.76
C GLN A 28 1.84 23.92 4.73
N ARG A 29 0.60 23.49 5.01
CA ARG A 29 -0.29 24.14 5.98
C ARG A 29 0.08 23.86 7.44
N GLY A 30 1.09 23.01 7.69
CA GLY A 30 1.49 22.60 9.03
C GLY A 30 0.46 21.73 9.74
N ILE A 31 -0.42 21.05 9.00
CA ILE A 31 -1.34 20.07 9.57
C ILE A 31 -0.59 18.80 9.99
N THR A 32 0.52 18.49 9.33
CA THR A 32 1.44 17.42 9.74
C THR A 32 2.83 17.68 9.15
N SER A 33 3.76 16.75 9.35
CA SER A 33 5.09 16.75 8.72
C SER A 33 5.30 15.46 7.93
N HIS A 34 6.32 15.43 7.06
CA HIS A 34 6.70 14.21 6.34
C HIS A 34 6.93 13.02 7.28
N GLU A 35 7.54 13.27 8.45
CA GLU A 35 7.85 12.26 9.48
C GLU A 35 6.62 11.74 10.22
N ARG A 36 5.48 12.43 10.10
CA ARG A 36 4.23 12.13 10.80
C ARG A 36 3.07 11.81 9.85
N LEU A 37 3.34 11.76 8.56
CA LEU A 37 2.36 11.50 7.53
C LEU A 37 2.43 10.02 7.09
N GLY A 38 1.34 9.29 7.35
CA GLY A 38 1.15 7.93 6.85
C GLY A 38 -0.07 7.80 5.96
N ILE A 39 -0.05 6.80 5.07
CA ILE A 39 -1.14 6.53 4.13
C ILE A 39 -1.57 5.08 4.17
N GLN A 40 -2.87 4.84 3.96
CA GLN A 40 -3.45 3.51 3.88
C GLN A 40 -4.41 3.42 2.69
N GLY A 41 -4.32 2.34 1.92
CA GLY A 41 -5.20 2.11 0.77
C GLY A 41 -5.30 0.65 0.35
N GLY A 42 -6.50 0.25 -0.07
CA GLY A 42 -6.84 -1.10 -0.49
C GLY A 42 -7.27 -1.23 -1.95
N SER A 43 -7.02 -2.37 -2.61
CA SER A 43 -7.45 -2.64 -3.99
C SER A 43 -6.79 -1.68 -5.00
N ASN A 44 -7.57 -0.88 -5.73
CA ASN A 44 -7.03 0.26 -6.49
C ASN A 44 -6.34 1.30 -5.58
N GLY A 45 -6.81 1.47 -4.35
CA GLY A 45 -6.10 2.24 -3.32
C GLY A 45 -4.76 1.60 -2.93
N GLY A 46 -4.64 0.28 -3.05
CA GLY A 46 -3.37 -0.44 -2.90
C GLY A 46 -2.41 -0.18 -4.07
N LEU A 47 -2.92 -0.08 -5.31
CA LEU A 47 -2.14 0.41 -6.45
C LEU A 47 -1.66 1.86 -6.23
N LEU A 48 -2.52 2.72 -5.68
CA LEU A 48 -2.19 4.10 -5.35
C LEU A 48 -1.08 4.17 -4.29
N THR A 49 -1.22 3.47 -3.16
CA THR A 49 -0.18 3.48 -2.12
C THR A 49 1.11 2.81 -2.58
N GLY A 50 1.03 1.78 -3.42
CA GLY A 50 2.19 1.21 -4.11
C GLY A 50 2.87 2.20 -5.07
N ASN A 51 2.11 3.06 -5.75
CA ASN A 51 2.66 4.13 -6.57
C ASN A 51 3.33 5.21 -5.70
N MET A 52 2.74 5.57 -4.56
CA MET A 52 3.36 6.51 -3.62
C MET A 52 4.71 6.00 -3.10
N LEU A 53 4.81 4.71 -2.82
CA LEU A 53 6.07 4.06 -2.43
C LEU A 53 7.19 4.31 -3.45
N VAL A 54 6.91 4.11 -4.74
CA VAL A 54 7.94 4.15 -5.80
C VAL A 54 8.15 5.53 -6.41
N ARG A 55 7.11 6.35 -6.49
CA ARG A 55 7.15 7.70 -7.09
C ARG A 55 7.59 8.77 -6.10
N SER A 56 7.15 8.65 -4.84
CA SER A 56 7.32 9.67 -3.81
C SER A 56 7.80 9.08 -2.48
N PRO A 57 8.90 8.30 -2.45
CA PRO A 57 9.36 7.60 -1.25
C PRO A 57 9.69 8.53 -0.07
N GLY A 58 10.03 9.78 -0.33
CA GLY A 58 10.30 10.78 0.72
C GLY A 58 9.08 11.53 1.24
N LEU A 59 7.90 11.36 0.63
CA LEU A 59 6.70 12.13 0.98
C LEU A 59 5.94 11.56 2.18
N PHE A 60 6.08 10.25 2.42
CA PHE A 60 5.33 9.54 3.46
C PHE A 60 6.29 8.79 4.38
N ALA A 61 6.09 8.88 5.69
CA ALA A 61 6.90 8.15 6.67
C ALA A 61 6.45 6.70 6.89
N ALA A 62 5.22 6.34 6.53
CA ALA A 62 4.71 4.97 6.63
C ALA A 62 3.60 4.69 5.61
N ILE A 63 3.55 3.46 5.08
CA ILE A 63 2.56 3.06 4.08
C ILE A 63 1.87 1.75 4.50
N VAL A 64 0.54 1.69 4.40
CA VAL A 64 -0.25 0.46 4.51
C VAL A 64 -0.90 0.17 3.16
N CYS A 65 -0.50 -0.94 2.53
CA CYS A 65 -0.90 -1.33 1.18
C CYS A 65 -1.70 -2.64 1.24
N GLN A 66 -3.01 -2.57 0.99
CA GLN A 66 -3.94 -3.67 1.25
C GLN A 66 -4.52 -4.26 -0.04
N VAL A 67 -4.66 -5.58 -0.08
CA VAL A 67 -5.20 -6.38 -1.22
C VAL A 67 -4.84 -5.77 -2.58
N PRO A 68 -3.54 -5.53 -2.86
CA PRO A 68 -3.13 -4.49 -3.81
C PRO A 68 -2.94 -5.02 -5.23
N LEU A 69 -3.12 -4.15 -6.22
CA LEU A 69 -2.82 -4.39 -7.63
C LEU A 69 -1.46 -3.76 -7.98
N LEU A 70 -0.37 -4.53 -8.07
CA LEU A 70 1.01 -3.95 -8.12
C LEU A 70 1.82 -4.33 -9.36
N ASP A 71 1.49 -5.45 -9.99
CA ASP A 71 2.14 -5.94 -11.21
C ASP A 71 1.21 -5.65 -12.39
N MET A 72 1.41 -4.50 -13.02
CA MET A 72 0.57 -4.08 -14.14
C MET A 72 0.96 -4.74 -15.45
N ARG A 73 2.03 -5.56 -15.49
CA ARG A 73 2.39 -6.34 -16.69
C ARG A 73 1.49 -7.57 -16.84
N ARG A 74 1.06 -8.14 -15.73
CA ARG A 74 0.34 -9.42 -15.71
C ARG A 74 -1.04 -9.36 -15.07
N PHE A 75 -1.49 -8.19 -14.64
CA PHE A 75 -2.77 -8.08 -13.93
C PHE A 75 -3.93 -8.67 -14.75
N ASN A 76 -3.94 -8.44 -16.06
CA ASN A 76 -4.99 -8.94 -16.96
C ASN A 76 -5.08 -10.47 -17.05
N LYS A 77 -4.03 -11.20 -16.65
CA LYS A 77 -3.99 -12.67 -16.66
C LYS A 77 -4.41 -13.31 -15.33
N LEU A 78 -4.76 -12.51 -14.32
CA LEU A 78 -5.03 -12.98 -12.97
C LEU A 78 -6.47 -12.63 -12.56
N LEU A 79 -7.27 -13.65 -12.26
CA LEU A 79 -8.63 -13.53 -11.72
C LEU A 79 -9.48 -12.51 -12.50
N ALA A 80 -10.09 -11.54 -11.82
CA ALA A 80 -10.93 -10.51 -12.42
C ALA A 80 -10.15 -9.45 -13.24
N GLY A 81 -8.82 -9.55 -13.33
CA GLY A 81 -7.97 -8.48 -13.86
C GLY A 81 -8.25 -8.09 -15.30
N ALA A 82 -8.65 -9.01 -16.18
CA ALA A 82 -9.03 -8.69 -17.56
C ALA A 82 -10.15 -7.64 -17.62
N SER A 83 -11.07 -7.63 -16.66
CA SER A 83 -12.18 -6.67 -16.61
C SER A 83 -11.75 -5.22 -16.33
N TRP A 84 -10.52 -5.00 -15.88
CA TRP A 84 -10.01 -3.66 -15.55
C TRP A 84 -9.16 -3.02 -16.66
N MET A 85 -9.02 -3.66 -17.82
CA MET A 85 -8.27 -3.08 -18.95
C MET A 85 -8.91 -1.79 -19.48
N GLY A 86 -10.23 -1.63 -19.34
CA GLY A 86 -10.90 -0.35 -19.62
C GLY A 86 -10.42 0.79 -18.71
N GLU A 87 -10.04 0.46 -17.47
CA GLU A 87 -9.56 1.41 -16.46
C GLU A 87 -8.07 1.72 -16.65
N TYR A 88 -7.24 0.68 -16.78
CA TYR A 88 -5.78 0.80 -16.73
C TYR A 88 -5.10 0.72 -18.08
N GLY A 89 -5.68 0.05 -19.07
CA GLY A 89 -5.06 -0.31 -20.34
C GLY A 89 -4.76 -1.81 -20.45
N ASP A 90 -4.47 -2.26 -21.66
CA ASP A 90 -4.09 -3.64 -21.97
C ASP A 90 -2.56 -3.81 -21.90
N PRO A 91 -2.02 -4.65 -21.00
CA PRO A 91 -0.59 -4.92 -20.93
C PRO A 91 -0.01 -5.65 -22.14
N ASP A 92 -0.82 -6.38 -22.91
CA ASP A 92 -0.34 -7.15 -24.07
C ASP A 92 -0.19 -6.28 -25.33
N ASP A 93 -0.79 -5.08 -25.31
CA ASP A 93 -0.56 -4.02 -26.28
C ASP A 93 0.73 -3.26 -25.94
N ALA A 94 1.65 -3.16 -26.89
CA ALA A 94 2.97 -2.56 -26.68
C ALA A 94 2.91 -1.05 -26.41
N GLU A 95 2.00 -0.31 -27.06
CA GLU A 95 1.82 1.12 -26.84
C GLU A 95 1.23 1.39 -25.46
N GLN A 96 0.28 0.57 -25.05
CA GLN A 96 -0.32 0.69 -23.72
C GLN A 96 0.63 0.25 -22.61
N TRP A 97 1.43 -0.78 -22.86
CA TRP A 97 2.50 -1.18 -21.95
C TRP A 97 3.49 -0.04 -21.68
N HIS A 98 3.81 0.77 -22.69
CA HIS A 98 4.74 1.88 -22.55
C HIS A 98 4.31 2.88 -21.46
N PHE A 99 3.02 3.12 -21.25
CA PHE A 99 2.54 3.94 -20.12
C PHE A 99 2.25 3.12 -18.85
N LEU A 100 1.76 1.88 -18.97
CA LEU A 100 1.47 1.01 -17.82
C LEU A 100 2.71 0.77 -16.96
N GLN A 101 3.86 0.53 -17.60
CA GLN A 101 5.12 0.30 -16.90
C GLN A 101 5.54 1.50 -16.03
N LYS A 102 5.15 2.73 -16.41
CA LYS A 102 5.48 3.97 -15.69
C LYS A 102 4.75 4.08 -14.34
N PHE A 103 3.64 3.37 -14.17
CA PHE A 103 2.90 3.33 -12.91
C PHE A 103 2.71 1.93 -12.34
N SER A 104 3.48 0.93 -12.79
CA SER A 104 3.50 -0.38 -12.16
C SER A 104 4.47 -0.39 -10.98
N PRO A 105 4.00 -0.43 -9.72
CA PRO A 105 4.89 -0.40 -8.56
C PRO A 105 5.93 -1.52 -8.59
N TYR A 106 5.53 -2.73 -9.00
CA TYR A 106 6.44 -3.87 -9.11
C TYR A 106 7.62 -3.60 -10.06
N HIS A 107 7.40 -2.90 -11.18
CA HIS A 107 8.45 -2.62 -12.17
C HIS A 107 9.27 -1.36 -11.85
N GLN A 108 8.70 -0.43 -11.09
CA GLN A 108 9.32 0.84 -10.71
C GLN A 108 10.20 0.75 -9.44
N LEU A 109 10.23 -0.39 -8.74
CA LEU A 109 11.18 -0.60 -7.64
C LEU A 109 12.63 -0.50 -8.11
N ALA A 110 13.43 0.32 -7.43
CA ALA A 110 14.82 0.58 -7.73
C ALA A 110 15.74 0.18 -6.56
N ARG A 111 16.89 -0.43 -6.87
CA ARG A 111 17.92 -0.76 -5.90
C ARG A 111 18.58 0.52 -5.37
N GLY A 112 18.85 0.58 -4.07
CA GLY A 112 19.52 1.73 -3.44
C GLY A 112 18.60 2.89 -3.07
N THR A 113 17.32 2.85 -3.47
CA THR A 113 16.33 3.83 -3.03
C THR A 113 15.94 3.58 -1.57
N LYS A 114 15.92 4.65 -0.77
CA LYS A 114 15.40 4.61 0.61
C LYS A 114 13.89 4.65 0.59
N TYR A 115 13.26 3.51 0.77
CA TYR A 115 11.81 3.40 0.88
C TYR A 115 11.33 3.58 2.33
N PRO A 116 10.14 4.16 2.56
CA PRO A 116 9.55 4.20 3.88
C PRO A 116 9.13 2.80 4.33
N PRO A 117 8.97 2.57 5.65
CA PRO A 117 8.30 1.39 6.17
C PRO A 117 6.95 1.15 5.49
N ILE A 118 6.73 -0.07 5.03
CA ILE A 118 5.48 -0.47 4.38
C ILE A 118 4.94 -1.78 4.94
N LEU A 119 3.65 -1.80 5.25
CA LEU A 119 2.89 -3.00 5.58
C LEU A 119 2.04 -3.40 4.37
N PHE A 120 2.32 -4.57 3.81
CA PHE A 120 1.46 -5.22 2.83
C PHE A 120 0.48 -6.16 3.56
N THR A 121 -0.80 -6.06 3.23
CA THR A 121 -1.79 -7.04 3.67
C THR A 121 -2.54 -7.63 2.48
N THR A 122 -2.80 -8.93 2.47
CA THR A 122 -3.64 -9.58 1.45
C THR A 122 -4.47 -10.71 2.07
N SER A 123 -5.32 -11.36 1.26
CA SER A 123 -5.93 -12.64 1.62
C SER A 123 -5.60 -13.74 0.62
N THR A 124 -5.36 -14.96 1.11
CA THR A 124 -5.22 -16.16 0.29
C THR A 124 -6.50 -16.48 -0.49
N ARG A 125 -7.67 -16.12 0.06
CA ARG A 125 -8.99 -16.37 -0.58
C ARG A 125 -9.51 -15.17 -1.36
N ASP A 126 -8.68 -14.16 -1.62
CA ASP A 126 -9.06 -13.06 -2.50
C ASP A 126 -9.22 -13.57 -3.93
N ASP A 127 -10.48 -13.67 -4.36
CA ASP A 127 -10.92 -14.09 -5.67
C ASP A 127 -11.06 -12.92 -6.66
N ARG A 128 -10.81 -11.68 -6.22
CA ARG A 128 -10.88 -10.48 -7.04
C ARG A 128 -9.49 -10.02 -7.44
N VAL A 129 -8.66 -9.59 -6.49
CA VAL A 129 -7.27 -9.16 -6.73
C VAL A 129 -6.34 -10.26 -6.23
N HIS A 130 -5.62 -10.89 -7.16
CA HIS A 130 -4.83 -12.07 -6.80
C HIS A 130 -3.74 -11.71 -5.76
N PRO A 131 -3.60 -12.47 -4.65
CA PRO A 131 -2.59 -12.23 -3.62
C PRO A 131 -1.13 -12.27 -4.12
N GLY A 132 -0.92 -12.79 -5.34
CA GLY A 132 0.38 -12.82 -6.00
C GLY A 132 0.99 -11.44 -6.21
N HIS A 133 0.16 -10.39 -6.31
CA HIS A 133 0.67 -9.01 -6.39
C HIS A 133 1.45 -8.61 -5.15
N ALA A 134 0.89 -8.83 -3.95
CA ALA A 134 1.57 -8.53 -2.68
C ALA A 134 2.76 -9.47 -2.46
N ARG A 135 2.57 -10.79 -2.65
CA ARG A 135 3.62 -11.79 -2.45
C ARG A 135 4.87 -11.49 -3.30
N LYS A 136 4.68 -11.23 -4.61
CA LYS A 136 5.80 -10.91 -5.52
C LYS A 136 6.47 -9.59 -5.17
N MET A 137 5.70 -8.57 -4.77
CA MET A 137 6.26 -7.27 -4.36
C MET A 137 7.14 -7.42 -3.14
N VAL A 138 6.65 -8.09 -2.09
CA VAL A 138 7.39 -8.32 -0.85
C VAL A 138 8.67 -9.09 -1.12
N HIS A 139 8.60 -10.17 -1.91
CA HIS A 139 9.77 -10.94 -2.29
C HIS A 139 10.80 -10.10 -3.05
N LYS A 140 10.38 -9.33 -4.08
CA LYS A 140 11.27 -8.44 -4.83
C LYS A 140 11.90 -7.38 -3.93
N MET A 141 11.16 -6.80 -2.99
CA MET A 141 11.72 -5.81 -2.07
C MET A 141 12.78 -6.43 -1.14
N ALA A 142 12.54 -7.65 -0.64
CA ALA A 142 13.53 -8.38 0.15
C ALA A 142 14.81 -8.67 -0.66
N ASP A 143 14.68 -9.11 -1.92
CA ASP A 143 15.82 -9.37 -2.82
C ASP A 143 16.62 -8.09 -3.17
N LEU A 144 15.98 -6.93 -3.09
CA LEU A 144 16.62 -5.63 -3.23
C LEU A 144 17.32 -5.15 -1.95
N GLY A 145 17.20 -5.89 -0.84
CA GLY A 145 17.76 -5.53 0.47
C GLY A 145 16.96 -4.45 1.19
N ILE A 146 15.65 -4.35 0.91
CA ILE A 146 14.77 -3.38 1.57
C ILE A 146 14.19 -4.03 2.83
N ASP A 147 14.79 -3.72 3.98
CA ASP A 147 14.43 -4.31 5.28
C ASP A 147 13.18 -3.69 5.93
N SER A 148 12.60 -2.66 5.32
CA SER A 148 11.44 -1.91 5.85
C SER A 148 10.10 -2.44 5.36
N VAL A 149 10.00 -3.76 5.14
CA VAL A 149 8.83 -4.42 4.55
C VAL A 149 8.19 -5.38 5.54
N PHE A 150 6.90 -5.17 5.79
CA PHE A 150 6.06 -6.00 6.65
C PHE A 150 4.97 -6.65 5.80
N TYR A 151 4.61 -7.88 6.14
CA TYR A 151 3.62 -8.65 5.39
C TYR A 151 2.67 -9.38 6.33
N TYR A 152 1.38 -9.34 6.02
CA TYR A 152 0.37 -10.18 6.64
C TYR A 152 -0.58 -10.72 5.57
N GLU A 153 -0.79 -12.03 5.60
CA GLU A 153 -1.75 -12.69 4.71
C GLU A 153 -2.81 -13.39 5.55
N ASN A 154 -4.06 -12.95 5.40
CA ASN A 154 -5.16 -13.68 5.99
C ASN A 154 -5.45 -14.93 5.18
N ILE A 155 -5.65 -16.07 5.84
CA ILE A 155 -5.99 -17.35 5.19
C ILE A 155 -7.51 -17.53 5.01
N GLU A 156 -8.28 -16.62 5.60
CA GLU A 156 -9.73 -16.51 5.53
C GLU A 156 -10.15 -15.13 5.02
N GLY A 157 -11.41 -14.98 4.63
CA GLY A 157 -11.96 -13.73 4.08
C GLY A 157 -11.57 -13.50 2.62
N GLY A 158 -12.48 -12.97 1.80
CA GLY A 158 -12.22 -12.69 0.38
C GLY A 158 -11.51 -11.35 0.16
N HIS A 159 -11.88 -10.64 -0.90
CA HIS A 159 -11.30 -9.32 -1.21
C HIS A 159 -11.47 -8.26 -0.11
N GLY A 160 -12.46 -8.40 0.77
CA GLY A 160 -12.61 -7.54 1.96
C GLY A 160 -11.52 -7.74 3.02
N GLY A 161 -10.64 -8.73 2.85
CA GLY A 161 -9.54 -9.07 3.76
C GLY A 161 -9.94 -9.79 5.04
N ALA A 162 -11.17 -9.64 5.52
CA ALA A 162 -11.70 -10.29 6.72
C ALA A 162 -12.95 -11.12 6.40
N ALA A 163 -13.10 -12.27 7.07
CA ALA A 163 -14.30 -13.12 6.97
C ALA A 163 -15.41 -12.70 7.95
N ASP A 164 -15.04 -12.10 9.08
CA ASP A 164 -15.96 -11.71 10.14
C ASP A 164 -15.53 -10.41 10.85
N ASN A 165 -16.32 -9.98 11.83
CA ASN A 165 -16.03 -8.77 12.59
C ASN A 165 -14.77 -8.85 13.44
N LYS A 166 -14.39 -10.04 13.93
CA LYS A 166 -13.18 -10.22 14.75
C LYS A 166 -11.94 -10.05 13.89
N GLN A 167 -11.93 -10.66 12.70
CA GLN A 167 -10.86 -10.48 11.73
C GLN A 167 -10.80 -9.04 11.23
N ARG A 168 -11.95 -8.39 11.00
CA ARG A 168 -11.95 -6.97 10.62
C ARG A 168 -11.32 -6.09 11.70
N ALA A 169 -11.66 -6.31 12.97
CA ALA A 169 -11.05 -5.60 14.09
C ALA A 169 -9.53 -5.87 14.19
N PHE A 170 -9.11 -7.13 14.00
CA PHE A 170 -7.69 -7.50 13.97
C PHE A 170 -6.94 -6.78 12.84
N MET A 171 -7.47 -6.80 11.62
CA MET A 171 -6.85 -6.17 10.45
C MET A 171 -6.70 -4.66 10.62
N SER A 172 -7.74 -3.99 11.12
CA SER A 172 -7.67 -2.57 11.45
C SER A 172 -6.62 -2.30 12.53
N THR A 173 -6.59 -3.12 13.59
CA THR A 173 -5.62 -2.95 14.68
C THR A 173 -4.20 -3.17 14.18
N LEU A 174 -3.97 -4.14 13.29
CA LEU A 174 -2.67 -4.38 12.67
C LEU A 174 -2.17 -3.15 11.90
N ALA A 175 -3.03 -2.57 11.04
CA ALA A 175 -2.70 -1.37 10.26
C ALA A 175 -2.41 -0.16 11.16
N TYR A 176 -3.30 0.14 12.11
CA TYR A 176 -3.11 1.29 13.01
C TYR A 176 -1.93 1.11 13.97
N SER A 177 -1.69 -0.11 14.48
CA SER A 177 -0.54 -0.38 15.36
C SER A 177 0.78 -0.25 14.60
N PHE A 178 0.82 -0.63 13.32
CA PHE A 178 1.97 -0.39 12.46
C PHE A 178 2.22 1.12 12.29
N LEU A 179 1.19 1.88 11.91
CA LEU A 179 1.30 3.33 11.73
C LEU A 179 1.72 4.03 13.04
N GLU A 180 1.11 3.67 14.17
CA GLU A 180 1.44 4.23 15.49
C GLU A 180 2.91 3.96 15.87
N LYS A 181 3.39 2.73 15.64
CA LYS A 181 4.79 2.36 15.93
C LYS A 181 5.79 3.15 15.10
N VAL A 182 5.50 3.37 13.82
CA VAL A 182 6.41 4.06 12.91
C VAL A 182 6.34 5.58 13.12
N LEU A 183 5.15 6.16 13.13
CA LEU A 183 4.95 7.61 13.12
C LEU A 183 5.04 8.26 14.50
N ILE A 184 4.53 7.61 15.54
CA ILE A 184 4.45 8.18 16.90
C ILE A 184 5.62 7.70 17.75
N LYS A 185 5.73 6.38 17.90
CA LYS A 185 6.73 5.78 18.79
C LYS A 185 8.13 5.84 18.18
N ARG A 186 8.25 6.15 16.88
CA ARG A 186 9.50 6.13 16.11
C ARG A 186 10.30 4.85 16.38
N ALA A 187 9.57 3.76 16.60
CA ALA A 187 10.11 2.50 17.09
C ALA A 187 10.80 1.71 15.98
N TYR A 188 10.55 2.07 14.72
CA TYR A 188 11.28 1.53 13.59
C TYR A 188 12.63 2.25 13.43
N LYS A 189 13.72 1.54 13.68
CA LYS A 189 15.08 1.93 13.29
C LYS A 189 15.52 0.98 12.19
N PRO A 190 15.83 1.46 10.96
CA PRO A 190 16.29 0.57 9.89
C PRO A 190 17.54 -0.20 10.35
N SER A 191 17.55 -1.51 10.12
CA SER A 191 18.67 -2.37 10.50
C SER A 191 19.91 -2.01 9.67
N ARG A 192 21.10 -2.05 10.28
CA ARG A 192 22.35 -2.14 9.51
C ARG A 192 22.45 -3.59 9.06
N ALA A 193 22.13 -3.84 7.78
CA ALA A 193 22.44 -5.03 6.99
C ALA A 193 22.51 -6.34 7.80
N SER A 194 21.38 -7.03 7.95
CA SER A 194 21.36 -8.45 8.30
C SER A 194 20.89 -9.26 7.11
N THR A 195 21.85 -9.79 6.35
CA THR A 195 21.61 -10.81 5.34
C THR A 195 21.06 -12.07 6.03
N SER A 196 19.89 -12.52 5.59
CA SER A 196 19.14 -13.72 6.02
C SER A 196 18.16 -13.53 7.19
N LEU A 197 16.86 -13.66 6.88
CA LEU A 197 15.82 -14.20 7.77
C LEU A 197 14.62 -14.66 6.90
N PRO A 198 13.95 -15.76 7.24
CA PRO A 198 12.83 -16.30 6.49
C PRO A 198 11.58 -15.43 6.66
N LEU A 199 10.72 -15.44 5.66
CA LEU A 199 9.36 -14.85 5.66
C LEU A 199 8.51 -15.42 6.80
N ARG A 200 8.72 -14.92 8.03
CA ARG A 200 7.83 -15.14 9.16
C ARG A 200 7.72 -13.86 9.98
N THR A 201 6.49 -13.35 9.95
CA THR A 201 5.91 -12.26 10.73
C THR A 201 6.57 -12.01 12.09
N TYR A 202 7.02 -10.77 12.33
CA TYR A 202 7.16 -10.22 13.69
C TYR A 202 6.06 -9.19 13.95
N PHE A 203 4.94 -9.66 14.50
CA PHE A 203 4.14 -8.86 15.41
C PHE A 203 3.88 -9.72 16.66
N PRO A 204 4.23 -9.28 17.88
CA PRO A 204 3.71 -9.92 19.08
C PRO A 204 2.19 -9.85 19.04
N ALA A 205 1.54 -10.94 19.44
CA ALA A 205 0.09 -11.10 19.42
C ALA A 205 -0.62 -9.84 19.95
N VAL A 206 -1.49 -9.26 19.13
CA VAL A 206 -2.41 -8.20 19.57
C VAL A 206 -3.46 -8.88 20.45
N ASP A 207 -3.59 -8.46 21.70
CA ASP A 207 -4.63 -8.93 22.61
C ASP A 207 -6.02 -8.56 22.05
N PRO A 208 -6.83 -9.54 21.63
CA PRO A 208 -8.13 -9.27 21.02
C PRO A 208 -9.13 -8.60 21.98
N LYS A 209 -8.84 -8.58 23.30
CA LYS A 209 -9.71 -7.94 24.30
C LYS A 209 -9.55 -6.41 24.35
N LYS A 210 -8.60 -5.82 23.62
CA LYS A 210 -8.34 -4.36 23.61
C LYS A 210 -8.73 -3.65 22.32
N ALA A 211 -9.29 -4.35 21.33
CA ALA A 211 -9.70 -3.74 20.06
C ALA A 211 -11.06 -3.03 20.20
N LEU A 212 -11.09 -1.70 20.04
CA LEU A 212 -12.34 -0.93 19.97
C LEU A 212 -13.11 -1.23 18.66
N PRO A 213 -14.45 -1.24 18.69
CA PRO A 213 -15.25 -1.44 17.49
C PRO A 213 -15.25 -0.16 16.64
N ILE A 214 -14.73 -0.25 15.41
CA ILE A 214 -14.87 0.81 14.40
C ILE A 214 -15.61 0.21 13.19
N VAL A 215 -16.71 0.85 12.82
CA VAL A 215 -17.61 0.47 11.71
C VAL A 215 -17.19 1.18 10.42
N GLY A 216 -17.09 0.43 9.31
CA GLY A 216 -17.52 0.92 7.99
C GLY A 216 -16.45 1.26 6.92
N ALA A 217 -16.72 0.73 5.72
CA ALA A 217 -16.37 1.17 4.35
C ALA A 217 -14.89 1.28 3.89
N PHE A 218 -14.68 0.96 2.59
CA PHE A 218 -13.43 1.16 1.85
C PHE A 218 -12.99 2.63 1.96
N LEU A 219 -12.09 2.91 2.90
CA LEU A 219 -11.61 4.25 3.23
C LEU A 219 -10.12 4.32 2.92
N LEU A 220 -9.75 5.23 2.02
CA LEU A 220 -8.37 5.71 1.93
C LEU A 220 -8.17 6.61 3.14
N VAL A 221 -7.48 6.11 4.17
CA VAL A 221 -7.20 6.89 5.38
C VAL A 221 -5.83 7.51 5.22
N LEU A 222 -5.81 8.84 5.16
CA LEU A 222 -4.59 9.61 5.34
C LEU A 222 -4.52 9.98 6.83
N LEU A 223 -3.55 9.39 7.53
CA LEU A 223 -3.36 9.63 8.95
C LEU A 223 -2.33 10.76 9.10
N ALA A 224 -2.82 11.96 9.35
CA ALA A 224 -2.04 13.15 9.66
C ALA A 224 -2.03 13.37 11.17
N ILE A 225 -0.86 13.31 11.79
CA ILE A 225 -0.71 13.65 13.22
C ILE A 225 -0.36 15.13 13.30
N ALA A 226 -1.26 15.91 13.90
CA ALA A 226 -1.12 17.36 14.05
C ALA A 226 0.08 17.75 14.92
N GLU A 227 0.82 18.76 14.50
CA GLU A 227 1.74 19.48 15.38
C GLU A 227 0.94 20.50 16.20
N LYS A 228 0.98 20.37 17.52
CA LYS A 228 0.54 21.45 18.41
C LYS A 228 1.52 22.60 18.22
N ARG A 229 1.06 23.72 17.65
CA ARG A 229 1.80 24.99 17.73
C ARG A 229 1.86 25.38 19.20
N SER A 230 3.07 25.40 19.77
CA SER A 230 3.37 26.01 21.07
C SER A 230 3.37 27.52 20.96
#